data_AF-A0A947CMC4-F1
#
_entry.id   AF-A0A947CMC4-F1
#
_cell.length_a   1.000
_cell.length_b   1.000
_cell.length_c   1.000
_cell.angle_alpha   90.00
_cell.angle_beta   90.00
_cell.angle_gamma   90.00
#
_symmetry.space_group_name_H-M   'P 1'
#
loop_
_entity.id
_entity.type
_entity.pdbx_description
1 polymer ?
#
loop_
_entity_poly.entity_id
_entity_poly.type
_entity_poly.pdbx_seq_one_letter_code
_entity_poly.pdbx_strand_id
1 'polypeptide(L)'
;MTTRRILLLLAAPPVLFVALAAAAFTWVHIPEPEPLSVSDREAVHQFLRSALEGRAARSLTSERFRRAQDEPVIATLWRSGIEVARFQGQGDTLAAALSDVAAHIRRSPPGIKAAPEHVRIKLDVITSRGPLVELHPLISAVALHPGVDGLGARIDGHGEAFLLPDDLILGNMLQAGAPIKHVDFKLGVNYRRALSLAARRLQIKRKVAEAGHRDWFRFRTLSLVESAGHERLIALRRGTPERPAFSRQALREAAIAGGRYLVSHLAANGRYEYQVDLASGRSTNPNRPGPYSIPRHAGTTYFLAELYRLTGEEFLREPIERAFRHLQELIEAGGCTGKVPGSGAEFACVIDRGQRSTELGSTALTVVALAEYQRATGKDTYLPLARKLAEFLLWMQREDGSFTHVYRVTEKTRDESAYL
;
A
#
# COMPACT_ATOMS: atom_id res chain seq x y z
N MET A 1 31.92 -16.83 39.93
CA MET A 1 30.71 -15.96 39.93
C MET A 1 29.49 -16.86 39.99
N THR A 2 28.57 -16.66 40.95
CA THR A 2 27.38 -17.51 41.12
C THR A 2 26.36 -17.28 40.00
N THR A 3 25.66 -18.34 39.58
CA THR A 3 24.70 -18.40 38.46
C THR A 3 23.63 -17.29 38.51
N ARG A 4 23.25 -16.86 39.72
CA ARG A 4 22.35 -15.71 39.97
C ARG A 4 22.89 -14.36 39.50
N ARG A 5 24.20 -14.10 39.63
CA ARG A 5 24.83 -12.85 39.18
C ARG A 5 24.93 -12.78 37.66
N ILE A 6 25.10 -13.92 36.99
CA ILE A 6 25.14 -14.02 35.52
C ILE A 6 23.73 -13.80 34.93
N LEU A 7 22.69 -14.39 35.53
CA LEU A 7 21.30 -14.14 35.16
C LEU A 7 20.87 -12.69 35.37
N LEU A 8 21.30 -12.04 36.46
CA LEU A 8 21.06 -10.61 36.71
C LEU A 8 21.79 -9.72 35.70
N LEU A 9 23.03 -10.05 35.32
CA LEU A 9 23.80 -9.32 34.30
C LEU A 9 23.23 -9.50 32.88
N LEU A 10 22.63 -10.66 32.58
CA LEU A 10 21.96 -10.93 31.31
C LEU A 10 20.54 -10.33 31.23
N ALA A 11 19.82 -10.23 32.36
CA ALA A 11 18.45 -9.71 32.42
C ALA A 11 18.37 -8.19 32.69
N ALA A 12 19.41 -7.57 33.26
CA ALA A 12 19.43 -6.13 33.52
C ALA A 12 19.31 -5.26 32.24
N PRO A 13 19.99 -5.58 31.11
CA PRO A 13 19.85 -4.78 29.89
C PRO A 13 18.44 -4.84 29.27
N PRO A 14 17.77 -6.00 29.14
CA PRO A 14 16.37 -6.06 28.70
C PRO A 14 15.40 -5.34 29.63
N VAL A 15 15.54 -5.48 30.95
CA VAL A 15 14.65 -4.82 31.92
C VAL A 15 14.84 -3.31 31.90
N LEU A 16 16.08 -2.84 31.85
CA LEU A 16 16.39 -1.41 31.72
C LEU A 16 15.86 -0.85 30.40
N PHE A 17 16.00 -1.59 29.29
CA PHE A 17 15.45 -1.20 28.00
C PHE A 17 13.91 -1.11 28.04
N VAL A 18 13.23 -2.10 28.63
CA VAL A 18 11.77 -2.08 28.80
C VAL A 18 11.34 -0.92 29.70
N ALA A 19 12.05 -0.64 30.79
CA ALA A 19 11.75 0.48 31.68
C ALA A 19 11.96 1.83 30.99
N LEU A 20 13.05 2.01 30.24
CA LEU A 20 13.30 3.22 29.43
C LEU A 20 12.28 3.38 28.32
N ALA A 21 11.90 2.28 27.66
CA ALA A 21 10.86 2.28 26.64
C ALA A 21 9.48 2.61 27.22
N ALA A 22 9.14 2.09 28.40
CA ALA A 22 7.90 2.39 29.11
C ALA A 22 7.86 3.83 29.63
N ALA A 23 8.98 4.35 30.16
CA ALA A 23 9.11 5.74 30.57
C ALA A 23 9.01 6.70 29.37
N ALA A 24 9.68 6.38 28.26
CA ALA A 24 9.55 7.13 27.01
C ALA A 24 8.14 7.01 26.41
N PHE A 25 7.50 5.84 26.49
CA PHE A 25 6.13 5.65 26.05
C PHE A 25 5.19 6.52 26.90
N THR A 26 5.21 6.42 28.23
CA THR A 26 4.34 7.21 29.11
C THR A 26 4.56 8.71 28.99
N TRP A 27 5.80 9.18 28.81
CA TRP A 27 6.10 10.59 28.63
C TRP A 27 5.60 11.16 27.30
N VAL A 28 5.67 10.37 26.22
CA VAL A 28 5.41 10.86 24.87
C VAL A 28 4.06 10.34 24.33
N HIS A 29 3.36 9.46 25.04
CA HIS A 29 2.15 8.79 24.56
C HIS A 29 1.07 9.82 24.23
N ILE A 30 0.54 9.72 23.01
CA ILE A 30 -0.62 10.48 22.57
C ILE A 30 -1.78 9.51 22.42
N PRO A 31 -2.89 9.70 23.16
CA PRO A 31 -4.03 8.80 23.12
C PRO A 31 -4.60 8.70 21.71
N GLU A 32 -5.23 7.56 21.40
CA GLU A 32 -5.95 7.45 20.12
C GLU A 32 -7.14 8.42 20.10
N PRO A 33 -7.38 9.10 18.96
CA PRO A 33 -8.53 9.98 18.80
C PRO A 33 -9.85 9.26 19.08
N GLU A 34 -10.76 9.90 19.81
CA GLU A 34 -12.13 9.39 19.96
C GLU A 34 -12.85 9.44 18.59
N PRO A 35 -13.39 8.32 18.07
CA PRO A 35 -14.01 8.30 16.76
C PRO A 35 -15.31 9.10 16.75
N LEU A 36 -15.59 9.80 15.64
CA LEU A 36 -16.92 10.40 15.39
C LEU A 36 -17.99 9.29 15.28
N SER A 37 -19.16 9.56 15.86
CA SER A 37 -20.33 8.68 15.69
C SER A 37 -20.73 8.60 14.21
N VAL A 38 -21.54 7.59 13.85
CA VAL A 38 -22.06 7.47 12.47
C VAL A 38 -22.84 8.73 12.08
N SER A 39 -23.74 9.20 12.94
CA SER A 39 -24.54 10.41 12.71
C SER A 39 -23.69 11.68 12.61
N ASP A 40 -22.64 11.82 13.44
CA ASP A 40 -21.73 12.96 13.34
C ASP A 40 -20.97 12.93 12.01
N ARG A 41 -20.49 11.76 11.57
CA ARG A 41 -19.81 11.61 10.27
C ARG A 41 -20.73 11.96 9.11
N GLU A 42 -21.99 11.56 9.15
CA GLU A 42 -23.01 11.94 8.15
C GLU A 42 -23.27 13.44 8.15
N ALA A 43 -23.40 14.08 9.31
CA ALA A 43 -23.58 15.52 9.41
C ALA A 43 -22.39 16.30 8.83
N VAL A 44 -21.15 15.90 9.18
CA VAL A 44 -19.92 16.50 8.63
C VAL A 44 -19.84 16.30 7.12
N HIS A 45 -20.14 15.09 6.65
CA HIS A 45 -20.13 14.75 5.23
C HIS A 45 -21.09 15.65 4.45
N GLN A 46 -22.36 15.71 4.85
CA GLN A 46 -23.36 16.57 4.21
C GLN A 46 -22.98 18.04 4.26
N PHE A 47 -22.39 18.50 5.36
CA PHE A 47 -21.96 19.88 5.54
C PHE A 47 -20.86 20.28 4.54
N LEU A 48 -19.77 19.52 4.48
CA LEU A 48 -18.65 19.78 3.59
C LEU A 48 -19.02 19.58 2.12
N ARG A 49 -19.85 18.56 1.83
CA ARG A 49 -20.34 18.29 0.48
C ARG A 49 -21.24 19.42 -0.03
N SER A 50 -22.12 19.95 0.82
CA SER A 50 -22.93 21.13 0.48
C SER A 50 -22.05 22.35 0.16
N ALA A 51 -20.96 22.54 0.88
CA ALA A 51 -20.01 23.63 0.60
C ALA A 51 -19.31 23.47 -0.76
N LEU A 52 -18.91 22.25 -1.12
CA LEU A 52 -18.29 21.93 -2.42
C LEU A 52 -19.27 22.12 -3.59
N GLU A 53 -20.53 21.73 -3.40
CA GLU A 53 -21.60 21.84 -4.42
C GLU A 53 -22.28 23.22 -4.46
N GLY A 54 -21.88 24.15 -3.58
CA GLY A 54 -22.49 25.48 -3.50
C GLY A 54 -23.93 25.50 -2.94
N ARG A 55 -24.34 24.45 -2.24
CA ARG A 55 -25.64 24.35 -1.56
C ARG A 55 -25.58 24.93 -0.15
N ALA A 56 -26.75 25.36 0.35
CA ALA A 56 -26.90 25.71 1.76
C ALA A 56 -26.65 24.49 2.64
N ALA A 57 -25.78 24.64 3.65
CA ALA A 57 -25.42 23.57 4.56
C ALA A 57 -26.22 23.69 5.88
N ARG A 58 -26.63 22.55 6.45
CA ARG A 58 -27.22 22.50 7.79
C ARG A 58 -26.17 22.75 8.86
N SER A 59 -26.54 23.39 9.97
CA SER A 59 -25.61 23.63 11.07
C SER A 59 -25.21 22.34 11.79
N LEU A 60 -23.97 22.28 12.26
CA LEU A 60 -23.44 21.20 13.09
C LEU A 60 -23.82 21.45 14.55
N THR A 61 -24.68 20.63 15.14
CA THR A 61 -25.36 20.94 16.40
C THR A 61 -25.02 20.03 17.58
N SER A 62 -24.38 18.88 17.37
CA SER A 62 -24.05 17.93 18.45
C SER A 62 -23.04 18.53 19.45
N GLU A 63 -23.07 18.08 20.71
CA GLU A 63 -22.16 18.54 21.76
C GLU A 63 -20.69 18.35 21.34
N ARG A 64 -20.38 17.25 20.65
CA ARG A 64 -19.04 16.95 20.15
C ARG A 64 -18.51 18.03 19.21
N PHE A 65 -19.36 18.66 18.40
CA PHE A 65 -18.94 19.78 17.55
C PHE A 65 -18.75 21.09 18.31
N ARG A 66 -19.32 21.22 19.50
CA ARG A 66 -19.18 22.40 20.38
C ARG A 66 -18.01 22.28 21.36
N ARG A 67 -17.41 21.10 21.48
CA ARG A 67 -16.20 20.91 22.29
C ARG A 67 -15.06 21.76 21.75
N ALA A 68 -14.21 22.21 22.67
CA ALA A 68 -13.03 22.97 22.35
C ALA A 68 -12.16 22.21 21.34
N GLN A 69 -11.64 22.95 20.36
CA GLN A 69 -10.80 22.40 19.30
C GLN A 69 -9.54 23.27 19.21
N ASP A 70 -8.50 22.84 19.91
CA ASP A 70 -7.25 23.61 20.01
C ASP A 70 -6.37 23.47 18.74
N GLU A 71 -6.67 22.47 17.91
CA GLU A 71 -5.90 22.10 16.73
C GLU A 71 -6.67 22.30 15.43
N PRO A 72 -5.98 22.52 14.30
CA PRO A 72 -6.67 22.67 13.03
C PRO A 72 -7.39 21.41 12.56
N VAL A 73 -8.40 21.63 11.73
CA VAL A 73 -8.98 20.61 10.87
C VAL A 73 -8.44 20.79 9.46
N ILE A 74 -8.01 19.70 8.82
CA ILE A 74 -7.48 19.73 7.46
C ILE A 74 -8.44 18.99 6.54
N ALA A 75 -8.92 19.65 5.50
CA ALA A 75 -9.68 19.01 4.43
C ALA A 75 -8.88 18.99 3.14
N THR A 76 -8.75 17.81 2.54
CA THR A 76 -8.07 17.61 1.26
C THR A 76 -9.09 17.16 0.22
N LEU A 77 -9.14 17.87 -0.91
CA LEU A 77 -9.96 17.52 -2.06
C LEU A 77 -9.12 16.71 -3.05
N TRP A 78 -9.64 15.57 -3.45
CA TRP A 78 -8.99 14.63 -4.36
C TRP A 78 -9.82 14.47 -5.63
N ARG A 79 -9.18 14.54 -6.79
CA ARG A 79 -9.79 14.18 -8.09
C ARG A 79 -8.93 13.14 -8.76
N SER A 80 -9.50 11.96 -9.04
CA SER A 80 -8.78 10.84 -9.69
C SER A 80 -7.44 10.51 -9.02
N GLY A 81 -7.38 10.55 -7.69
CA GLY A 81 -6.16 10.27 -6.92
C GLY A 81 -5.15 11.43 -6.86
N ILE A 82 -5.48 12.61 -7.39
CA ILE A 82 -4.63 13.80 -7.34
C ILE A 82 -5.21 14.81 -6.33
N GLU A 83 -4.36 15.33 -5.46
CA GLU A 83 -4.71 16.45 -4.56
C GLU A 83 -4.96 17.71 -5.40
N VAL A 84 -6.21 18.18 -5.46
CA VAL A 84 -6.58 19.41 -6.19
C VAL A 84 -6.60 20.63 -5.28
N ALA A 85 -6.84 20.44 -3.99
CA ALA A 85 -6.79 21.49 -2.99
C ALA A 85 -6.64 20.90 -1.58
N ARG A 86 -6.05 21.68 -0.68
CA ARG A 86 -6.04 21.41 0.75
C ARG A 86 -6.34 22.69 1.51
N PHE A 87 -7.23 22.57 2.50
CA PHE A 87 -7.67 23.67 3.33
C PHE A 87 -7.40 23.33 4.79
N GLN A 88 -6.95 24.32 5.54
CA GLN A 88 -6.80 24.25 6.99
C GLN A 88 -7.86 25.18 7.58
N GLY A 89 -8.70 24.64 8.46
CA GLY A 89 -9.69 25.41 9.21
C GLY A 89 -9.30 25.51 10.68
N GLN A 90 -9.52 26.67 11.24
CA GLN A 90 -9.27 26.98 12.65
C GLN A 90 -10.55 27.49 13.32
N GLY A 91 -10.67 27.28 14.62
CA GLY A 91 -11.73 27.86 15.43
C GLY A 91 -11.82 27.20 16.79
N ASP A 92 -12.37 27.93 17.75
CA ASP A 92 -12.43 27.51 19.16
C ASP A 92 -13.24 26.22 19.38
N THR A 93 -14.02 25.78 18.38
CA THR A 93 -14.77 24.52 18.40
C THR A 93 -14.63 23.78 17.08
N LEU A 94 -14.89 22.47 17.09
CA LEU A 94 -14.84 21.65 15.87
C LEU A 94 -15.85 22.16 14.81
N ALA A 95 -17.02 22.66 15.22
CA ALA A 95 -17.99 23.30 14.33
C ALA A 95 -17.41 24.55 13.65
N ALA A 96 -16.71 25.39 14.42
CA ALA A 96 -16.10 26.62 13.90
C ALA A 96 -14.96 26.30 12.92
N ALA A 97 -14.08 25.37 13.26
CA ALA A 97 -13.00 24.92 12.37
C ALA A 97 -13.54 24.30 11.06
N LEU A 98 -14.58 23.46 11.14
CA LEU A 98 -15.25 22.92 9.95
C LEU A 98 -15.94 23.99 9.12
N SER A 99 -16.53 25.00 9.76
CA SER A 99 -17.16 26.14 9.08
C SER A 99 -16.13 26.98 8.33
N ASP A 100 -14.94 27.19 8.92
CA ASP A 100 -13.83 27.86 8.27
C ASP A 100 -13.31 27.07 7.05
N VAL A 101 -13.16 25.75 7.17
CA VAL A 101 -12.89 24.86 6.01
C VAL A 101 -13.95 25.04 4.92
N ALA A 102 -15.24 24.97 5.27
CA ALA A 102 -16.33 25.10 4.31
C ALA A 102 -16.34 26.48 3.62
N ALA A 103 -16.01 27.55 4.34
CA ALA A 103 -15.85 28.88 3.78
C ALA A 103 -14.68 28.97 2.79
N HIS A 104 -13.55 28.33 3.09
CA HIS A 104 -12.43 28.22 2.15
C HIS A 104 -12.81 27.42 0.89
N ILE A 105 -13.51 26.29 1.04
CA ILE A 105 -14.02 25.53 -0.09
C ILE A 105 -14.92 26.40 -0.97
N ARG A 106 -15.90 27.11 -0.39
CA ARG A 106 -16.82 27.98 -1.16
C ARG A 106 -16.10 29.09 -1.91
N ARG A 107 -15.11 29.73 -1.28
CA ARG A 107 -14.29 30.80 -1.88
C ARG A 107 -13.27 30.31 -2.90
N SER A 108 -13.03 29.00 -3.00
CA SER A 108 -12.04 28.44 -3.91
C SER A 108 -12.40 28.69 -5.39
N PRO A 109 -11.40 28.78 -6.29
CA PRO A 109 -11.63 28.96 -7.72
C PRO A 109 -12.56 27.90 -8.32
N PRO A 110 -13.39 28.23 -9.34
CA PRO A 110 -14.32 27.28 -9.96
C PRO A 110 -13.68 25.98 -10.44
N GLY A 111 -12.43 26.00 -10.92
CA GLY A 111 -11.73 24.80 -11.40
C GLY A 111 -11.51 23.72 -10.33
N ILE A 112 -11.34 24.12 -9.06
CA ILE A 112 -11.20 23.20 -7.92
C ILE A 112 -12.53 22.51 -7.63
N LYS A 113 -13.64 23.24 -7.76
CA LYS A 113 -15.01 22.77 -7.51
C LYS A 113 -15.68 22.15 -8.74
N ALA A 114 -15.06 22.24 -9.91
CA ALA A 114 -15.62 21.71 -11.15
C ALA A 114 -15.87 20.20 -11.02
N ALA A 115 -16.99 19.73 -11.60
CA ALA A 115 -17.38 18.33 -11.59
C ALA A 115 -17.30 17.72 -10.16
N PRO A 116 -18.08 18.27 -9.19
CA PRO A 116 -17.99 17.88 -7.78
C PRO A 116 -18.27 16.39 -7.54
N GLU A 117 -19.01 15.73 -8.44
CA GLU A 117 -19.25 14.29 -8.50
C GLU A 117 -17.99 13.45 -8.78
N HIS A 118 -16.89 14.07 -9.20
CA HIS A 118 -15.59 13.44 -9.38
C HIS A 118 -14.56 13.85 -8.31
N VAL A 119 -14.98 14.65 -7.32
CA VAL A 119 -14.14 15.13 -6.23
C VAL A 119 -14.49 14.37 -4.96
N ARG A 120 -13.50 13.75 -4.31
CA ARG A 120 -13.61 13.12 -2.99
C ARG A 120 -13.05 14.03 -1.90
N ILE A 121 -13.74 14.07 -0.78
CA ILE A 121 -13.31 14.82 0.40
C ILE A 121 -12.59 13.85 1.35
N LYS A 122 -11.36 14.21 1.75
CA LYS A 122 -10.67 13.64 2.90
C LYS A 122 -10.62 14.69 4.00
N LEU A 123 -10.92 14.30 5.23
CA LEU A 123 -10.92 15.15 6.39
C LEU A 123 -10.00 14.55 7.45
N ASP A 124 -9.10 15.35 7.99
CA ASP A 124 -8.21 14.99 9.08
C ASP A 124 -8.44 15.97 10.22
N VAL A 125 -9.07 15.49 11.30
CA VAL A 125 -9.23 16.26 12.53
C VAL A 125 -8.02 15.99 13.40
N ILE A 126 -7.19 16.99 13.62
CA ILE A 126 -6.06 16.88 14.54
C ILE A 126 -6.62 16.94 15.96
N THR A 127 -6.30 15.96 16.79
CA THR A 127 -6.91 15.85 18.13
C THR A 127 -5.94 16.10 19.26
N SER A 128 -4.65 15.99 19.00
CA SER A 128 -3.63 16.02 20.05
C SER A 128 -2.24 16.07 19.46
N ARG A 129 -1.37 16.89 20.07
CA ARG A 129 0.06 17.01 19.74
C ARG A 129 0.93 16.44 20.86
N GLY A 130 2.16 16.07 20.52
CA GLY A 130 3.18 15.68 21.49
C GLY A 130 4.59 15.94 20.96
N PRO A 131 5.59 16.01 21.85
CA PRO A 131 6.96 16.31 21.46
C PRO A 131 7.53 15.17 20.62
N LEU A 132 8.46 15.52 19.72
CA LEU A 132 9.28 14.54 19.05
C LEU A 132 10.63 14.44 19.77
N VAL A 133 10.89 13.29 20.39
CA VAL A 133 12.05 13.12 21.28
C VAL A 133 13.30 12.80 20.47
N GLU A 134 14.28 13.69 20.51
CA GLU A 134 15.57 13.56 19.80
C GLU A 134 16.74 13.18 20.73
N LEU A 135 16.50 12.32 21.74
CA LEU A 135 17.52 11.98 22.75
C LEU A 135 18.60 11.01 22.25
N HIS A 136 18.25 10.06 21.38
CA HIS A 136 19.16 9.03 20.86
C HIS A 136 18.65 8.52 19.50
N PRO A 137 19.52 8.18 18.53
CA PRO A 137 19.10 7.77 17.19
C PRO A 137 18.04 6.67 17.14
N LEU A 138 18.13 5.65 18.00
CA LEU A 138 17.12 4.58 18.10
C LEU A 138 15.77 5.08 18.65
N ILE A 139 15.78 5.99 19.62
CA ILE A 139 14.57 6.58 20.21
C ILE A 139 13.92 7.49 19.17
N SER A 140 14.70 8.35 18.51
CA SER A 140 14.23 9.21 17.43
C SER A 140 13.66 8.41 16.25
N ALA A 141 14.23 7.23 15.95
CA ALA A 141 13.78 6.36 14.87
C ALA A 141 12.40 5.73 15.14
N VAL A 142 12.00 5.57 16.40
CA VAL A 142 10.70 5.04 16.82
C VAL A 142 9.76 6.10 17.41
N ALA A 143 10.21 7.36 17.49
CA ALA A 143 9.46 8.47 18.08
C ALA A 143 8.16 8.78 17.31
N LEU A 144 8.06 8.37 16.04
CA LEU A 144 6.88 8.56 15.20
C LEU A 144 6.26 7.21 14.85
N HIS A 145 4.95 7.03 15.11
CA HIS A 145 4.24 5.81 14.76
C HIS A 145 3.81 5.83 13.27
N PRO A 146 4.41 5.00 12.40
CA PRO A 146 4.21 5.09 10.94
C PRO A 146 2.74 4.91 10.53
N GLY A 147 2.18 5.89 9.81
CA GLY A 147 0.80 5.85 9.32
C GLY A 147 -0.28 6.14 10.38
N VAL A 148 0.09 6.47 11.61
CA VAL A 148 -0.87 6.94 12.64
C VAL A 148 -0.54 8.35 13.08
N ASP A 149 0.75 8.61 13.29
CA ASP A 149 1.24 9.94 13.62
C ASP A 149 1.44 10.77 12.35
N GLY A 150 0.97 12.01 12.40
CA GLY A 150 1.42 13.08 11.52
C GLY A 150 2.68 13.74 12.09
N LEU A 151 3.36 14.51 11.24
CA LEU A 151 4.56 15.26 11.59
C LEU A 151 4.31 16.75 11.39
N GLY A 152 4.42 17.51 12.47
CA GLY A 152 4.32 18.96 12.47
C GLY A 152 5.70 19.61 12.49
N ALA A 153 5.82 20.76 11.83
CA ALA A 153 7.01 21.60 11.88
C ALA A 153 6.60 23.05 12.14
N ARG A 154 7.03 23.61 13.28
CA ARG A 154 6.98 25.06 13.50
C ARG A 154 8.24 25.68 12.94
N ILE A 155 8.08 26.63 12.03
CA ILE A 155 9.19 27.38 11.44
C ILE A 155 9.07 28.82 11.89
N ASP A 156 10.11 29.33 12.55
CA ASP A 156 10.13 30.67 13.13
C ASP A 156 9.71 31.73 12.11
N GLY A 157 8.75 32.58 12.50
CA GLY A 157 8.23 33.65 11.66
C GLY A 157 7.32 33.22 10.50
N HIS A 158 7.05 31.91 10.33
CA HIS A 158 6.28 31.38 9.20
C HIS A 158 5.10 30.49 9.60
N GLY A 159 4.99 30.10 10.87
CA GLY A 159 3.87 29.32 11.40
C GLY A 159 4.13 27.81 11.43
N GLU A 160 3.06 27.03 11.50
CA GLU A 160 3.10 25.57 11.65
C GLU A 160 2.66 24.87 10.36
N ALA A 161 3.50 23.96 9.87
CA ALA A 161 3.15 23.04 8.80
C ALA A 161 2.71 21.70 9.38
N PHE A 162 1.56 21.19 8.92
CA PHE A 162 1.06 19.88 9.30
C PHE A 162 1.21 18.89 8.14
N LEU A 163 2.08 17.89 8.32
CA LEU A 163 2.24 16.78 7.38
C LEU A 163 1.42 15.60 7.89
N LEU A 164 0.35 15.27 7.18
CA LEU A 164 -0.58 14.22 7.56
C LEU A 164 0.09 12.83 7.47
N PRO A 165 -0.42 11.81 8.18
CA PRO A 165 0.17 10.47 8.13
C PRO A 165 0.33 9.91 6.71
N ASP A 166 -0.63 10.18 5.82
CA ASP A 166 -0.60 9.81 4.40
C ASP A 166 0.39 10.65 3.59
N ASP A 167 0.66 11.91 3.93
CA ASP A 167 1.74 12.67 3.28
C ASP A 167 3.09 11.99 3.50
N LEU A 168 3.32 11.45 4.70
CA LEU A 168 4.55 10.76 5.06
C LEU A 168 4.70 9.43 4.29
N ILE A 169 3.59 8.72 4.09
CA ILE A 169 3.55 7.47 3.31
C ILE A 169 3.75 7.78 1.82
N LEU A 170 2.90 8.62 1.23
CA LEU A 170 2.92 8.95 -0.20
C LEU A 170 4.22 9.69 -0.59
N GLY A 171 4.77 10.49 0.32
CA GLY A 171 6.06 11.15 0.13
C GLY A 171 7.29 10.24 0.28
N ASN A 172 7.10 8.94 0.56
CA ASN A 172 8.17 7.99 0.87
C ASN A 172 9.12 8.58 1.93
N MET A 173 8.54 9.12 3.02
CA MET A 173 9.28 9.81 4.08
C MET A 173 9.52 8.93 5.30
N LEU A 174 8.90 7.75 5.36
CA LEU A 174 9.07 6.78 6.42
C LEU A 174 10.13 5.75 6.02
N GLN A 175 10.69 5.02 7.01
CA GLN A 175 11.71 3.98 6.79
C GLN A 175 12.98 4.54 6.11
N ALA A 176 13.39 5.74 6.49
CA ALA A 176 14.48 6.46 5.83
C ALA A 176 15.89 6.17 6.39
N GLY A 177 15.98 5.69 7.63
CA GLY A 177 17.24 5.40 8.31
C GLY A 177 17.45 3.89 8.50
N ALA A 178 18.70 3.45 8.51
CA ALA A 178 19.11 2.11 8.94
C ALA A 178 19.79 2.25 10.30
N PRO A 179 19.03 2.32 11.42
CA PRO A 179 19.59 2.64 12.73
C PRO A 179 20.56 1.56 13.24
N ILE A 180 20.46 0.34 12.72
CA ILE A 180 21.40 -0.76 12.98
C ILE A 180 22.09 -1.10 11.66
N LYS A 181 23.41 -0.91 11.61
CA LYS A 181 24.22 -1.32 10.46
C LYS A 181 24.19 -2.86 10.35
N HIS A 182 24.07 -3.40 9.13
CA HIS A 182 24.01 -4.84 8.80
C HIS A 182 22.70 -5.57 9.08
N VAL A 183 21.62 -4.87 9.46
CA VAL A 183 20.26 -5.43 9.47
C VAL A 183 19.43 -4.68 8.42
N ASP A 184 18.73 -5.40 7.55
CA ASP A 184 17.80 -4.80 6.57
C ASP A 184 16.48 -4.38 7.25
N PHE A 185 16.61 -3.53 8.26
CA PHE A 185 15.49 -2.99 9.00
C PHE A 185 15.60 -1.47 9.04
N LYS A 186 14.68 -0.81 8.33
CA LYS A 186 14.67 0.64 8.16
C LYS A 186 13.61 1.30 9.02
N LEU A 187 14.00 2.34 9.74
CA LEU A 187 13.15 3.12 10.64
C LEU A 187 13.41 4.62 10.49
N GLY A 188 12.56 5.43 11.13
CA GLY A 188 12.72 6.88 11.18
C GLY A 188 12.20 7.62 9.95
N VAL A 189 12.35 8.94 10.03
CA VAL A 189 11.75 9.91 9.11
C VAL A 189 12.82 10.55 8.22
N ASN A 190 12.51 10.75 6.95
CA ASN A 190 13.31 11.56 6.04
C ASN A 190 13.02 13.06 6.28
N TYR A 191 13.68 13.66 7.28
CA TYR A 191 13.47 15.06 7.63
C TYR A 191 13.77 16.05 6.50
N ARG A 192 14.67 15.71 5.57
CA ARG A 192 14.91 16.54 4.38
C ARG A 192 13.68 16.61 3.47
N ARG A 193 13.03 15.46 3.21
CA ARG A 193 11.79 15.41 2.42
C ARG A 193 10.63 16.05 3.19
N ALA A 194 10.53 15.80 4.49
CA ALA A 194 9.53 16.42 5.35
C ALA A 194 9.66 17.94 5.33
N LEU A 195 10.87 18.50 5.50
CA LEU A 195 11.10 19.94 5.48
C LEU A 195 10.76 20.55 4.10
N SER A 196 11.07 19.85 3.01
CA SER A 196 10.70 20.26 1.66
C SER A 196 9.18 20.35 1.49
N LEU A 197 8.43 19.39 2.02
CA LEU A 197 6.98 19.41 1.99
C LEU A 197 6.41 20.49 2.94
N ALA A 198 6.94 20.63 4.15
CA ALA A 198 6.54 21.65 5.10
C ALA A 198 6.70 23.07 4.52
N ALA A 199 7.84 23.34 3.90
CA ALA A 199 8.10 24.60 3.20
C ALA A 199 7.07 24.85 2.09
N ARG A 200 6.70 23.82 1.33
CA ARG A 200 5.66 23.91 0.30
C ARG A 200 4.28 24.20 0.90
N ARG A 201 3.92 23.56 2.01
CA ARG A 201 2.64 23.79 2.72
C ARG A 201 2.54 25.21 3.25
N LEU A 202 3.64 25.76 3.77
CA LEU A 202 3.74 27.15 4.22
C LEU A 202 3.99 28.16 3.09
N GLN A 203 4.10 27.70 1.84
CA GLN A 203 4.38 28.54 0.67
C GLN A 203 5.68 29.36 0.77
N ILE A 204 6.68 28.85 1.49
CA ILE A 204 8.00 29.48 1.63
C ILE A 204 9.06 28.74 0.80
N LYS A 205 10.14 29.43 0.46
CA LYS A 205 11.28 28.81 -0.22
C LYS A 205 11.96 27.81 0.70
N ARG A 206 12.33 26.63 0.18
CA ARG A 206 13.05 25.57 0.95
C ARG A 206 14.28 26.11 1.69
N LYS A 207 15.07 26.99 1.05
CA LYS A 207 16.27 27.58 1.67
C LYS A 207 15.95 28.39 2.93
N VAL A 208 14.78 29.03 3.00
CA VAL A 208 14.34 29.78 4.18
C VAL A 208 14.03 28.81 5.32
N ALA A 209 13.30 27.73 5.03
CA ALA A 209 13.01 26.67 6.00
C ALA A 209 14.28 25.95 6.51
N GLU A 210 15.30 25.81 5.66
CA GLU A 210 16.60 25.24 6.02
C GLU A 210 17.45 26.17 6.90
N ALA A 211 17.33 27.49 6.72
CA ALA A 211 18.07 28.47 7.51
C ALA A 211 17.42 28.77 8.87
N GLY A 212 16.08 28.72 8.97
CA GLY A 212 15.36 29.00 10.21
C GLY A 212 15.48 27.90 11.27
N HIS A 213 15.25 28.24 12.54
CA HIS A 213 15.03 27.22 13.57
C HIS A 213 13.72 26.48 13.30
N ARG A 214 13.69 25.18 13.65
CA ARG A 214 12.54 24.31 13.43
C ARG A 214 12.26 23.52 14.69
N ASP A 215 11.04 23.61 15.16
CA ASP A 215 10.55 22.77 16.25
C ASP A 215 9.65 21.67 15.64
N TRP A 216 10.12 20.42 15.73
CA TRP A 216 9.38 19.26 15.23
C TRP A 216 8.48 18.70 16.33
N PHE A 217 7.24 18.43 15.97
CA PHE A 217 6.29 17.79 16.85
C PHE A 217 5.54 16.70 16.09
N ARG A 218 4.91 15.79 16.82
CA ARG A 218 4.01 14.81 16.23
C ARG A 218 2.59 15.08 16.67
N PHE A 219 1.64 14.60 15.89
CA PHE A 219 0.23 14.74 16.23
C PHE A 219 -0.58 13.52 15.78
N ARG A 220 -1.74 13.34 16.39
CA ARG A 220 -2.72 12.32 15.99
C ARG A 220 -3.83 12.95 15.16
N THR A 221 -4.38 12.13 14.26
CA THR A 221 -5.49 12.54 13.42
C THR A 221 -6.61 11.52 13.49
N LEU A 222 -7.84 12.00 13.58
CA LEU A 222 -8.99 11.26 13.12
C LEU A 222 -9.11 11.49 11.62
N SER A 223 -8.60 10.55 10.83
CA SER A 223 -8.68 10.59 9.37
C SER A 223 -9.97 9.96 8.88
N LEU A 224 -10.70 10.70 8.05
CA LEU A 224 -11.93 10.27 7.40
C LEU A 224 -11.80 10.52 5.89
N VAL A 225 -12.21 9.57 5.07
CA VAL A 225 -12.31 9.77 3.62
C VAL A 225 -13.69 9.42 3.14
N GLU A 226 -14.20 10.19 2.23
CA GLU A 226 -15.48 9.90 1.62
C GLU A 226 -15.42 8.62 0.78
N SER A 227 -16.47 7.79 0.87
CA SER A 227 -16.65 6.58 0.06
C SER A 227 -16.58 6.86 -1.44
N ALA A 228 -16.23 5.86 -2.25
CA ALA A 228 -16.15 5.99 -3.70
C ALA A 228 -17.48 6.44 -4.35
N GLY A 229 -18.63 6.04 -3.80
CA GLY A 229 -19.96 6.49 -4.24
C GLY A 229 -20.42 7.82 -3.64
N HIS A 230 -19.57 8.54 -2.90
CA HIS A 230 -19.89 9.81 -2.24
C HIS A 230 -21.04 9.75 -1.22
N GLU A 231 -21.37 8.57 -0.70
CA GLU A 231 -22.50 8.35 0.21
C GLU A 231 -22.20 8.73 1.66
N ARG A 232 -20.95 8.54 2.11
CA ARG A 232 -20.57 8.73 3.52
C ARG A 232 -19.08 8.96 3.73
N LEU A 233 -18.71 9.46 4.90
CA LEU A 233 -17.32 9.47 5.39
C LEU A 233 -16.96 8.15 6.08
N ILE A 234 -15.86 7.54 5.65
CA ILE A 234 -15.30 6.29 6.17
C ILE A 234 -14.07 6.62 7.02
N ALA A 235 -13.98 6.08 8.23
CA ALA A 235 -12.80 6.25 9.05
C ALA A 235 -11.61 5.46 8.50
N LEU A 236 -10.43 6.08 8.55
CA LEU A 236 -9.18 5.50 8.11
C LEU A 236 -8.26 5.22 9.28
N ARG A 237 -7.62 4.06 9.25
CA ARG A 237 -6.47 3.73 10.07
C ARG A 237 -5.31 3.36 9.16
N ARG A 238 -4.17 4.05 9.30
CA ARG A 238 -3.00 3.88 8.40
C ARG A 238 -3.31 4.06 6.92
N GLY A 239 -4.16 5.04 6.62
CA GLY A 239 -4.59 5.34 5.25
C GLY A 239 -5.55 4.31 4.64
N THR A 240 -6.00 3.31 5.43
CA THR A 240 -6.91 2.26 4.97
C THR A 240 -8.22 2.27 5.77
N PRO A 241 -9.38 1.98 5.15
CA PRO A 241 -10.63 1.89 5.89
C PRO A 241 -10.58 0.73 6.91
N GLU A 242 -11.49 0.77 7.88
CA GLU A 242 -11.67 -0.37 8.79
C GLU A 242 -11.93 -1.67 8.00
N ARG A 243 -11.44 -2.78 8.56
CA ARG A 243 -11.62 -4.09 7.95
C ARG A 243 -13.11 -4.42 7.91
N PRO A 244 -13.65 -4.87 6.76
CA PRO A 244 -15.03 -5.33 6.72
C PRO A 244 -15.21 -6.53 7.65
N ALA A 245 -16.43 -6.74 8.13
CA ALA A 245 -16.76 -7.95 8.87
C ALA A 245 -16.49 -9.19 8.00
N PHE A 246 -15.86 -10.21 8.58
CA PHE A 246 -15.61 -11.46 7.87
C PHE A 246 -16.91 -12.24 7.73
N SER A 247 -17.43 -12.27 6.51
CA SER A 247 -18.52 -13.16 6.11
C SER A 247 -18.17 -13.83 4.79
N ARG A 248 -18.81 -14.97 4.51
CA ARG A 248 -18.67 -15.65 3.22
C ARG A 248 -18.99 -14.70 2.05
N GLN A 249 -20.02 -13.89 2.20
CA GLN A 249 -20.43 -12.90 1.20
C GLN A 249 -19.36 -11.83 1.01
N ALA A 250 -18.87 -11.21 2.09
CA ALA A 250 -17.85 -10.16 2.02
C ALA A 250 -16.54 -10.66 1.38
N LEU A 251 -16.12 -11.90 1.71
CA LEU A 251 -14.94 -12.52 1.10
C LEU A 251 -15.14 -12.77 -0.40
N ARG A 252 -16.33 -13.23 -0.81
CA ARG A 252 -16.66 -13.45 -2.23
C ARG A 252 -16.70 -12.13 -3.00
N GLU A 253 -17.34 -11.09 -2.45
CA GLU A 253 -17.39 -9.76 -3.05
C GLU A 253 -15.98 -9.15 -3.17
N ALA A 254 -15.14 -9.29 -2.14
CA ALA A 254 -13.75 -8.84 -2.18
C ALA A 254 -12.93 -9.57 -3.25
N ALA A 255 -13.10 -10.89 -3.40
CA ALA A 255 -12.44 -11.66 -4.44
C ALA A 255 -12.88 -11.23 -5.86
N ILE A 256 -14.17 -10.98 -6.05
CA ILE A 256 -14.72 -10.46 -7.32
C ILE A 256 -14.18 -9.05 -7.61
N ALA A 257 -14.13 -8.17 -6.61
CA ALA A 257 -13.56 -6.84 -6.75
C ALA A 257 -12.06 -6.90 -7.12
N GLY A 258 -11.31 -7.81 -6.51
CA GLY A 258 -9.92 -8.09 -6.87
C GLY A 258 -9.79 -8.60 -8.32
N GLY A 259 -10.68 -9.49 -8.74
CA GLY A 259 -10.75 -9.95 -10.13
C GLY A 259 -11.00 -8.82 -11.12
N ARG A 260 -11.95 -7.91 -10.82
CA ARG A 260 -12.21 -6.72 -11.65
C ARG A 260 -10.99 -5.81 -11.75
N TYR A 261 -10.29 -5.60 -10.64
CA TYR A 261 -9.05 -4.83 -10.62
C TYR A 261 -7.98 -5.47 -11.52
N LEU A 262 -7.73 -6.78 -11.40
CA LEU A 262 -6.73 -7.47 -12.22
C LEU A 262 -7.09 -7.43 -13.72
N VAL A 263 -8.37 -7.62 -14.06
CA VAL A 263 -8.85 -7.52 -15.45
C VAL A 263 -8.69 -6.10 -15.99
N SER A 264 -8.94 -5.06 -15.19
CA SER A 264 -8.74 -3.68 -15.65
C SER A 264 -7.26 -3.33 -15.88
N HIS A 265 -6.35 -4.09 -15.30
CA HIS A 265 -4.90 -3.96 -15.46
C HIS A 265 -4.34 -4.95 -16.49
N LEU A 266 -5.19 -5.68 -17.22
CA LEU A 266 -4.80 -6.61 -18.28
C LEU A 266 -4.94 -5.94 -19.64
N ALA A 267 -3.81 -5.69 -20.31
CA ALA A 267 -3.82 -5.07 -21.63
C ALA A 267 -4.39 -5.99 -22.72
N ALA A 268 -4.62 -5.40 -23.89
CA ALA A 268 -5.17 -6.08 -25.07
C ALA A 268 -4.26 -7.18 -25.65
N ASN A 269 -2.97 -7.18 -25.30
CA ASN A 269 -2.04 -8.27 -25.63
C ASN A 269 -2.01 -9.39 -24.58
N GLY A 270 -2.83 -9.30 -23.52
CA GLY A 270 -2.82 -10.26 -22.42
C GLY A 270 -1.71 -10.04 -21.39
N ARG A 271 -0.94 -8.95 -21.48
CA ARG A 271 0.07 -8.59 -20.47
C ARG A 271 -0.53 -7.71 -19.38
N TYR A 272 -0.26 -8.06 -18.12
CA TYR A 272 -0.63 -7.20 -17.00
C TYR A 272 0.28 -5.96 -16.89
N GLU A 273 -0.30 -4.86 -16.47
CA GLU A 273 0.42 -3.78 -15.82
C GLU A 273 1.06 -4.32 -14.52
N TYR A 274 2.38 -4.45 -14.53
CA TYR A 274 3.12 -5.20 -13.53
C TYR A 274 3.33 -4.44 -12.21
N GLN A 275 3.61 -3.14 -12.29
CA GLN A 275 3.82 -2.30 -11.12
C GLN A 275 3.08 -0.99 -11.29
N VAL A 276 2.45 -0.53 -10.20
CA VAL A 276 1.84 0.78 -10.07
C VAL A 276 2.36 1.41 -8.78
N ASP A 277 2.98 2.57 -8.90
CA ASP A 277 3.35 3.41 -7.77
C ASP A 277 2.12 4.25 -7.39
N LEU A 278 1.45 3.88 -6.30
CA LEU A 278 0.20 4.52 -5.87
C LEU A 278 0.36 6.00 -5.47
N ALA A 279 1.59 6.44 -5.15
CA ALA A 279 1.84 7.82 -4.76
C ALA A 279 1.99 8.76 -5.97
N SER A 280 2.58 8.28 -7.05
CA SER A 280 2.81 9.05 -8.27
C SER A 280 1.86 8.69 -9.41
N GLY A 281 1.09 7.61 -9.29
CA GLY A 281 0.25 7.05 -10.35
C GLY A 281 1.06 6.48 -11.52
N ARG A 282 2.40 6.44 -11.42
CA ARG A 282 3.27 5.90 -12.48
C ARG A 282 3.22 4.39 -12.46
N SER A 283 3.25 3.82 -13.65
CA SER A 283 3.13 2.38 -13.81
C SER A 283 3.96 1.84 -14.96
N THR A 284 4.18 0.53 -14.95
CA THR A 284 4.80 -0.18 -16.08
C THR A 284 3.85 -0.22 -17.27
N ASN A 285 4.34 0.07 -18.48
CA ASN A 285 3.51 -0.02 -19.67
C ASN A 285 3.46 -1.47 -20.21
N PRO A 286 2.31 -2.17 -20.16
CA PRO A 286 2.19 -3.55 -20.62
C PRO A 286 2.39 -3.72 -22.14
N ASN A 287 2.29 -2.64 -22.92
CA ASN A 287 2.49 -2.65 -24.37
C ASN A 287 3.95 -2.41 -24.80
N ARG A 288 4.88 -2.24 -23.85
CA ARG A 288 6.31 -2.01 -24.15
C ARG A 288 7.20 -3.07 -23.49
N PRO A 289 8.30 -3.50 -24.13
CA PRO A 289 9.28 -4.35 -23.48
C PRO A 289 9.81 -3.71 -22.19
N GLY A 290 9.99 -4.51 -21.16
CA GLY A 290 10.49 -4.05 -19.86
C GLY A 290 10.43 -5.17 -18.81
N PRO A 291 10.91 -4.92 -17.59
CA PRO A 291 10.89 -5.91 -16.51
C PRO A 291 9.48 -6.48 -16.33
N TYR A 292 9.40 -7.80 -16.32
CA TYR A 292 8.15 -8.55 -16.17
C TYR A 292 8.44 -9.84 -15.43
N SER A 293 7.45 -10.37 -14.73
CA SER A 293 7.60 -11.62 -13.98
C SER A 293 6.59 -12.64 -14.49
N ILE A 294 7.08 -13.60 -15.26
CA ILE A 294 6.26 -14.73 -15.74
C ILE A 294 5.60 -15.50 -14.58
N PRO A 295 6.27 -15.83 -13.46
CA PRO A 295 5.59 -16.51 -12.35
C PRO A 295 4.46 -15.66 -11.74
N ARG A 296 4.61 -14.34 -11.64
CA ARG A 296 3.53 -13.47 -11.16
C ARG A 296 2.39 -13.37 -12.16
N HIS A 297 2.68 -13.41 -13.46
CA HIS A 297 1.66 -13.55 -14.48
C HIS A 297 0.89 -14.87 -14.29
N ALA A 298 1.59 -16.00 -14.20
CA ALA A 298 0.98 -17.32 -14.03
C ALA A 298 0.10 -17.39 -12.77
N GLY A 299 0.60 -16.92 -11.63
CA GLY A 299 -0.15 -16.89 -10.37
C GLY A 299 -1.38 -15.98 -10.41
N THR A 300 -1.28 -14.82 -11.07
CA THR A 300 -2.42 -13.91 -11.24
C THR A 300 -3.50 -14.54 -12.12
N THR A 301 -3.09 -15.14 -13.24
CA THR A 301 -4.02 -15.78 -14.17
C THR A 301 -4.63 -17.06 -13.60
N TYR A 302 -3.87 -17.83 -12.81
CA TYR A 302 -4.39 -18.92 -11.97
C TYR A 302 -5.53 -18.42 -11.06
N PHE A 303 -5.33 -17.34 -10.33
CA PHE A 303 -6.35 -16.79 -9.44
C PHE A 303 -7.61 -16.37 -10.19
N LEU A 304 -7.48 -15.76 -11.37
CA LEU A 304 -8.64 -15.41 -12.19
C LEU A 304 -9.40 -16.64 -12.68
N ALA A 305 -8.69 -17.71 -13.11
CA ALA A 305 -9.31 -18.97 -13.51
C ALA A 305 -10.04 -19.66 -12.34
N GLU A 306 -9.43 -19.69 -11.16
CA GLU A 306 -10.05 -20.22 -9.95
C GLU A 306 -11.29 -19.40 -9.57
N LEU A 307 -11.19 -18.07 -9.62
CA LEU A 307 -12.30 -17.18 -9.36
C LEU A 307 -13.45 -17.47 -10.33
N TYR A 308 -13.18 -17.56 -11.63
CA TYR A 308 -14.20 -17.90 -12.63
C TYR A 308 -14.85 -19.25 -12.37
N ARG A 309 -14.08 -20.30 -12.06
CA ARG A 309 -14.63 -21.63 -11.73
C ARG A 309 -15.56 -21.58 -10.50
N LEU A 310 -15.21 -20.77 -9.49
CA LEU A 310 -15.97 -20.67 -8.24
C LEU A 310 -17.14 -19.68 -8.31
N THR A 311 -17.11 -18.72 -9.24
CA THR A 311 -18.11 -17.66 -9.31
C THR A 311 -19.01 -17.72 -10.53
N GLY A 312 -18.53 -18.24 -11.66
CA GLY A 312 -19.23 -18.18 -12.95
C GLY A 312 -19.31 -16.77 -13.52
N GLU A 313 -18.50 -15.83 -13.04
CA GLU A 313 -18.57 -14.43 -13.48
C GLU A 313 -18.05 -14.28 -14.92
N GLU A 314 -18.96 -14.09 -15.87
CA GLU A 314 -18.65 -14.05 -17.32
C GLU A 314 -17.61 -13.00 -17.71
N PHE A 315 -17.49 -11.91 -16.96
CA PHE A 315 -16.48 -10.88 -17.24
C PHE A 315 -15.03 -11.40 -17.14
N LEU A 316 -14.83 -12.55 -16.50
CA LEU A 316 -13.51 -13.17 -16.35
C LEU A 316 -13.13 -14.03 -17.57
N ARG A 317 -14.10 -14.56 -18.31
CA ARG A 317 -13.89 -15.63 -19.28
C ARG A 317 -12.90 -15.25 -20.39
N GLU A 318 -13.18 -14.16 -21.11
CA GLU A 318 -12.31 -13.70 -22.20
C GLU A 318 -10.94 -13.18 -21.69
N PRO A 319 -10.86 -12.40 -20.59
CA PRO A 319 -9.58 -12.01 -20.00
C PRO A 319 -8.67 -13.19 -19.62
N ILE A 320 -9.24 -14.27 -19.06
CA ILE A 320 -8.50 -15.50 -18.74
C ILE A 320 -7.88 -16.10 -20.01
N GLU A 321 -8.68 -16.27 -21.07
CA GLU A 321 -8.21 -16.82 -22.35
C GLU A 321 -7.07 -15.98 -22.95
N ARG A 322 -7.21 -14.65 -22.89
CA ARG A 322 -6.21 -13.72 -23.38
C ARG A 322 -4.91 -13.79 -22.56
N ALA A 323 -5.02 -13.85 -21.24
CA ALA A 323 -3.86 -13.94 -20.36
C ALA A 323 -3.12 -15.28 -20.53
N PHE A 324 -3.82 -16.41 -20.61
CA PHE A 324 -3.17 -17.71 -20.84
C PHE A 324 -2.50 -17.82 -22.22
N ARG A 325 -3.09 -17.23 -23.26
CA ARG A 325 -2.42 -17.12 -24.56
C ARG A 325 -1.10 -16.37 -24.43
N HIS A 326 -1.11 -15.23 -23.75
CA HIS A 326 0.12 -14.47 -23.52
C HIS A 326 1.13 -15.25 -22.66
N LEU A 327 0.68 -16.00 -21.65
CA LEU A 327 1.54 -16.86 -20.85
C LEU A 327 2.25 -17.91 -21.71
N GLN A 328 1.53 -18.58 -22.63
CA GLN A 328 2.14 -19.51 -23.57
C GLN A 328 3.20 -18.82 -24.45
N GLU A 329 2.88 -17.64 -25.02
CA GLU A 329 3.82 -16.86 -25.84
C GLU A 329 5.11 -16.51 -25.07
N LEU A 330 4.99 -16.13 -23.79
CA LEU A 330 6.13 -15.83 -22.92
C LEU A 330 7.03 -17.06 -22.70
N ILE A 331 6.43 -18.23 -22.49
CA ILE A 331 7.16 -19.49 -22.29
C ILE A 331 7.88 -19.90 -23.58
N GLU A 332 7.19 -19.82 -24.71
CA GLU A 332 7.76 -20.12 -26.03
C GLU A 332 8.92 -19.18 -26.37
N ALA A 333 8.75 -17.87 -26.10
CA ALA A 333 9.80 -16.87 -26.30
C ALA A 333 11.02 -17.07 -25.38
N GLY A 334 10.83 -17.69 -24.22
CA GLY A 334 11.92 -18.09 -23.32
C GLY A 334 12.77 -19.23 -23.90
N GLY A 335 12.19 -20.10 -24.72
CA GLY A 335 12.91 -21.11 -25.50
C GLY A 335 13.52 -22.25 -24.68
N CYS A 336 13.17 -22.41 -23.41
CA CYS A 336 13.64 -23.53 -22.60
C CYS A 336 12.88 -24.81 -22.94
N THR A 337 13.45 -25.62 -23.82
CA THR A 337 12.91 -26.92 -24.22
C THR A 337 14.03 -27.94 -24.35
N GLY A 338 13.70 -29.21 -24.19
CA GLY A 338 14.68 -30.29 -24.29
C GLY A 338 14.04 -31.67 -24.23
N LYS A 339 14.89 -32.69 -24.07
CA LYS A 339 14.48 -34.06 -23.81
C LYS A 339 15.04 -34.52 -22.49
N VAL A 340 14.20 -35.19 -21.69
CA VAL A 340 14.60 -35.80 -20.43
C VAL A 340 15.61 -36.92 -20.72
N PRO A 341 16.80 -36.90 -20.08
CA PRO A 341 17.78 -37.97 -20.22
C PRO A 341 17.19 -39.33 -19.85
N GLY A 342 17.47 -40.36 -20.64
CA GLY A 342 16.96 -41.73 -20.42
C GLY A 342 15.59 -41.97 -21.06
N SER A 343 14.55 -41.23 -20.66
CA SER A 343 13.18 -41.44 -21.19
C SER A 343 12.98 -40.86 -22.59
N GLY A 344 13.72 -39.82 -22.94
CA GLY A 344 13.56 -39.08 -24.20
C GLY A 344 12.30 -38.22 -24.27
N ALA A 345 11.52 -38.14 -23.19
CA ALA A 345 10.31 -37.33 -23.11
C ALA A 345 10.63 -35.84 -23.34
N GLU A 346 9.79 -35.15 -24.09
CA GLU A 346 9.96 -33.71 -24.31
C GLU A 346 9.58 -32.92 -23.07
N PHE A 347 10.43 -31.97 -22.70
CA PHE A 347 10.15 -31.04 -21.61
C PHE A 347 10.21 -29.58 -22.06
N ALA A 348 9.56 -28.72 -21.28
CA ALA A 348 9.70 -27.27 -21.36
C ALA A 348 9.92 -26.71 -19.95
N CYS A 349 10.53 -25.54 -19.83
CA CYS A 349 10.62 -24.84 -18.56
C CYS A 349 10.32 -23.33 -18.72
N VAL A 350 9.93 -22.69 -17.62
CA VAL A 350 9.59 -21.26 -17.63
C VAL A 350 10.85 -20.45 -17.39
N ILE A 351 11.23 -19.59 -18.33
CA ILE A 351 12.40 -18.73 -18.21
C ILE A 351 12.16 -17.39 -18.93
N ASP A 352 12.67 -16.29 -18.38
CA ASP A 352 12.68 -15.02 -19.08
C ASP A 352 13.70 -15.05 -20.24
N ARG A 353 13.32 -14.46 -21.37
CA ARG A 353 14.17 -14.41 -22.56
C ARG A 353 15.56 -13.83 -22.23
N GLY A 354 16.61 -14.58 -22.58
CA GLY A 354 18.01 -14.18 -22.38
C GLY A 354 18.60 -14.54 -21.01
N GLN A 355 17.82 -15.11 -20.09
CA GLN A 355 18.36 -15.68 -18.86
C GLN A 355 19.09 -17.01 -19.14
N ARG A 356 20.07 -17.34 -18.30
CA ARG A 356 20.91 -18.54 -18.44
C ARG A 356 20.51 -19.68 -17.50
N SER A 357 19.72 -19.36 -16.49
CA SER A 357 19.19 -20.29 -15.51
C SER A 357 17.75 -19.94 -15.18
N THR A 358 17.02 -20.94 -14.68
CA THR A 358 15.67 -20.72 -14.14
C THR A 358 15.47 -21.46 -12.83
N GLU A 359 14.52 -20.95 -12.05
CA GLU A 359 14.06 -21.54 -10.80
C GLU A 359 12.83 -22.42 -11.04
N LEU A 360 12.83 -23.60 -10.40
CA LEU A 360 11.78 -24.61 -10.51
C LEU A 360 10.38 -24.06 -10.20
N GLY A 361 10.28 -23.15 -9.22
CA GLY A 361 9.02 -22.58 -8.75
C GLY A 361 8.22 -21.88 -9.85
N SER A 362 8.90 -21.28 -10.84
CA SER A 362 8.23 -20.63 -11.97
C SER A 362 7.50 -21.64 -12.86
N THR A 363 8.13 -22.78 -13.13
CA THR A 363 7.52 -23.87 -13.87
C THR A 363 6.39 -24.52 -13.08
N ALA A 364 6.59 -24.77 -11.78
CA ALA A 364 5.59 -25.39 -10.91
C ALA A 364 4.29 -24.57 -10.85
N LEU A 365 4.39 -23.26 -10.58
CA LEU A 365 3.23 -22.37 -10.53
C LEU A 365 2.50 -22.30 -11.87
N THR A 366 3.24 -22.38 -12.98
CA THR A 366 2.65 -22.38 -14.33
C THR A 366 1.87 -23.66 -14.60
N VAL A 367 2.38 -24.83 -14.20
CA VAL A 367 1.62 -26.10 -14.30
C VAL A 367 0.30 -26.01 -13.53
N VAL A 368 0.32 -25.48 -12.31
CA VAL A 368 -0.89 -25.26 -11.51
C VAL A 368 -1.88 -24.34 -12.22
N ALA A 369 -1.39 -23.24 -12.80
CA ALA A 369 -2.22 -22.31 -13.56
C ALA A 369 -2.90 -22.99 -14.77
N LEU A 370 -2.15 -23.75 -15.58
CA LEU A 370 -2.69 -24.44 -16.75
C LEU A 370 -3.69 -25.55 -16.37
N ALA A 371 -3.44 -26.26 -15.26
CA ALA A 371 -4.39 -27.23 -14.72
C ALA A 371 -5.69 -26.54 -14.27
N GLU A 372 -5.60 -25.39 -13.60
CA GLU A 372 -6.79 -24.64 -13.17
C GLU A 372 -7.56 -24.08 -14.37
N TYR A 373 -6.89 -23.64 -15.44
CA TYR A 373 -7.55 -23.27 -16.69
C TYR A 373 -8.40 -24.41 -17.23
N GLN A 374 -7.85 -25.63 -17.31
CA GLN A 374 -8.58 -26.79 -17.80
C GLN A 374 -9.79 -27.10 -16.91
N ARG A 375 -9.63 -27.02 -15.58
CA ARG A 375 -10.73 -27.23 -14.62
C ARG A 375 -11.82 -26.15 -14.72
N ALA A 376 -11.43 -24.90 -14.96
CA ALA A 376 -12.33 -23.76 -15.01
C ALA A 376 -13.10 -23.66 -16.34
N THR A 377 -12.48 -24.07 -17.45
CA THR A 377 -13.04 -23.90 -18.80
C THR A 377 -13.50 -25.21 -19.45
N GLY A 378 -13.05 -26.35 -18.96
CA GLY A 378 -13.22 -27.66 -19.60
C GLY A 378 -12.38 -27.89 -20.85
N LYS A 379 -11.54 -26.92 -21.24
CA LYS A 379 -10.72 -26.98 -22.47
C LYS A 379 -9.34 -27.55 -22.19
N ASP A 380 -8.85 -28.39 -23.08
CA ASP A 380 -7.53 -29.01 -23.03
C ASP A 380 -6.48 -28.27 -23.89
N THR A 381 -6.78 -27.03 -24.29
CA THR A 381 -5.94 -26.19 -25.18
C THR A 381 -4.46 -26.17 -24.78
N TYR A 382 -4.16 -26.06 -23.48
CA TYR A 382 -2.79 -25.99 -22.97
C TYR A 382 -2.28 -27.31 -22.39
N LEU A 383 -3.04 -28.41 -22.48
CA LEU A 383 -2.64 -29.71 -21.95
C LEU A 383 -1.29 -30.21 -22.53
N PRO A 384 -0.99 -30.05 -23.83
CA PRO A 384 0.32 -30.42 -24.36
C PRO A 384 1.48 -29.66 -23.70
N LEU A 385 1.31 -28.36 -23.47
CA LEU A 385 2.31 -27.53 -22.78
C LEU A 385 2.43 -27.95 -21.31
N ALA A 386 1.32 -28.13 -20.62
CA ALA A 386 1.30 -28.55 -19.22
C ALA A 386 2.03 -29.88 -19.01
N ARG A 387 1.88 -30.85 -19.92
CA ARG A 387 2.63 -32.11 -19.89
C ARG A 387 4.14 -31.89 -20.01
N LYS A 388 4.60 -31.10 -20.98
CA LYS A 388 6.04 -30.79 -21.13
C LYS A 388 6.62 -30.08 -19.91
N LEU A 389 5.86 -29.17 -19.30
CA LEU A 389 6.28 -28.51 -18.06
C LEU A 389 6.30 -29.50 -16.87
N ALA A 390 5.35 -30.44 -16.81
CA ALA A 390 5.32 -31.48 -15.77
C ALA A 390 6.49 -32.48 -15.91
N GLU A 391 6.85 -32.88 -17.14
CA GLU A 391 8.03 -33.71 -17.41
C GLU A 391 9.31 -33.03 -16.90
N PHE A 392 9.42 -31.71 -17.06
CA PHE A 392 10.53 -30.96 -16.45
C PHE A 392 10.54 -31.06 -14.94
N LEU A 393 9.39 -30.89 -14.27
CA LEU A 393 9.31 -31.01 -12.81
C LEU A 393 9.71 -32.40 -12.32
N LEU A 394 9.22 -33.46 -12.98
CA LEU A 394 9.58 -34.84 -12.65
C LEU A 394 11.07 -35.11 -12.84
N TRP A 395 11.66 -34.56 -13.91
CA TRP A 395 13.10 -34.68 -14.13
C TRP A 395 13.97 -33.91 -13.11
N MET A 396 13.45 -32.80 -12.59
CA MET A 396 14.08 -32.02 -11.52
C MET A 396 13.91 -32.67 -10.14
N GLN A 397 13.04 -33.66 -10.00
CA GLN A 397 12.88 -34.45 -8.78
C GLN A 397 14.04 -35.44 -8.63
N ARG A 398 14.51 -35.59 -7.41
CA ARG A 398 15.59 -36.50 -7.00
C ARG A 398 14.99 -37.83 -6.53
N GLU A 399 15.83 -38.83 -6.37
CA GLU A 399 15.43 -40.17 -5.93
C GLU A 399 14.80 -40.18 -4.53
N ASP A 400 15.24 -39.27 -3.65
CA ASP A 400 14.70 -39.09 -2.29
C ASP A 400 13.40 -38.27 -2.25
N GLY A 401 12.89 -37.82 -3.41
CA GLY A 401 11.69 -37.03 -3.56
C GLY A 401 11.89 -35.52 -3.40
N SER A 402 13.07 -35.06 -2.98
CA SER A 402 13.42 -33.63 -2.98
C SER A 402 13.65 -33.11 -4.39
N PHE A 403 13.74 -31.79 -4.57
CA PHE A 403 13.86 -31.18 -5.89
C PHE A 403 15.14 -30.37 -6.02
N THR A 404 15.74 -30.43 -7.21
CA THR A 404 16.76 -29.46 -7.59
C THR A 404 16.09 -28.13 -7.91
N HIS A 405 16.54 -27.04 -7.28
CA HIS A 405 15.86 -25.76 -7.39
C HIS A 405 16.19 -25.00 -8.68
N VAL A 406 17.43 -25.11 -9.16
CA VAL A 406 17.92 -24.32 -10.29
C VAL A 406 18.28 -25.22 -11.47
N TYR A 407 17.79 -24.85 -12.65
CA TYR A 407 18.18 -25.45 -13.92
C TYR A 407 19.06 -24.48 -14.72
N ARG A 408 20.22 -24.95 -15.17
CA ARG A 408 21.15 -24.19 -16.00
C ARG A 408 20.85 -24.48 -17.47
N VAL A 409 20.17 -23.55 -18.14
CA VAL A 409 19.61 -23.74 -19.48
C VAL A 409 20.70 -23.83 -20.55
N THR A 410 21.79 -23.10 -20.39
CA THR A 410 22.88 -23.07 -21.39
C THR A 410 23.64 -24.39 -21.39
N GLU A 411 23.94 -24.89 -20.20
CA GLU A 411 24.66 -26.13 -19.94
C GLU A 411 23.74 -27.36 -20.05
N LYS A 412 22.42 -27.14 -20.03
CA LYS A 412 21.37 -28.15 -19.99
C LYS A 412 21.50 -29.10 -18.79
N THR A 413 21.95 -28.58 -17.65
CA THR A 413 22.20 -29.35 -16.43
C THR A 413 21.37 -28.86 -15.24
N ARG A 414 21.07 -29.79 -14.33
CA ARG A 414 20.47 -29.48 -13.03
C ARG A 414 21.58 -28.96 -12.10
N ASP A 415 21.29 -27.94 -11.29
CA ASP A 415 22.23 -27.45 -10.29
C ASP A 415 22.13 -28.27 -9.00
N GLU A 416 22.95 -29.33 -8.91
CA GLU A 416 22.96 -30.25 -7.77
C GLU A 416 23.42 -29.61 -6.44
N SER A 417 23.86 -28.34 -6.45
CA SER A 417 24.32 -27.62 -5.25
C SER A 417 23.26 -26.71 -4.59
N ALA A 418 22.13 -26.48 -5.26
CA ALA A 418 21.06 -25.62 -4.79
C ALA A 418 19.96 -26.43 -4.10
N TYR A 419 19.97 -26.45 -2.76
CA TYR A 419 19.07 -27.24 -1.91
C TYR A 419 17.84 -26.45 -1.44
N LEU A 420 16.68 -27.12 -1.36
CA LEU A 420 15.48 -26.71 -0.61
C LEU A 420 15.04 -27.83 0.33
#